data_AF-A0A1A8G890-F1
#
_entry.id   AF-A0A1A8G890-F1
#
_cell.length_a   1.000
_cell.length_b   1.000
_cell.length_c   1.000
_cell.angle_alpha   90.00
_cell.angle_beta   90.00
_cell.angle_gamma   90.00
#
_symmetry.space_group_name_H-M   'P 1'
#
loop_
_entity.id
_entity.type
_entity.pdbx_description
1 polymer ?
#
loop_
_entity_poly.entity_id
_entity_poly.type
_entity_poly.pdbx_seq_one_letter_code
_entity_poly.pdbx_strand_id
1 'polypeptide(L)'
;VSGECVCPPGYHGAQCHRVCERDRYGQDCIQECDCDNRTPCDSVTGKCFCPPGKTGPRCDTDCRADRYGPDCTETCECENGAPCDRRSGRCLCPHSWIGLLCQEGEPPRYAHGSSRGDLQHITPAPSSRRTKTDEPVFTEEAEVKGRV
;
A
#
# COMPACT_ATOMS: atom_id res chain seq x y z
N VAL A 1 52.62 -11.87 5.25
CA VAL A 1 51.36 -11.59 4.52
C VAL A 1 50.49 -12.81 4.67
N SER A 2 49.21 -12.66 5.05
CA SER A 2 48.34 -13.80 5.44
C SER A 2 47.87 -14.70 4.29
N GLY A 3 48.04 -14.28 3.03
CA GLY A 3 47.68 -15.08 1.85
C GLY A 3 46.17 -15.20 1.58
N GLU A 4 45.35 -14.47 2.35
CA GLU A 4 43.90 -14.48 2.25
C GLU A 4 43.43 -13.53 1.12
N CYS A 5 42.51 -14.01 0.29
CA CYS A 5 41.99 -13.24 -0.84
C CYS A 5 40.93 -12.24 -0.38
N VAL A 6 41.05 -10.98 -0.78
CA VAL A 6 39.97 -9.99 -0.66
C VAL A 6 39.00 -10.21 -1.83
N CYS A 7 37.80 -10.70 -1.54
CA CYS A 7 36.80 -10.97 -2.56
C CYS A 7 36.09 -9.69 -3.05
N PRO A 8 35.51 -9.68 -4.26
CA PRO A 8 34.57 -8.62 -4.64
C PRO A 8 33.26 -8.76 -3.83
N PRO A 9 32.52 -7.66 -3.59
CA PRO A 9 31.21 -7.73 -2.94
C PRO A 9 30.25 -8.69 -3.65
N GLY A 10 29.43 -9.40 -2.87
CA GLY A 10 28.56 -10.47 -3.39
C GLY A 10 29.22 -11.85 -3.47
N TYR A 11 30.52 -11.94 -3.17
CA TYR A 11 31.28 -13.19 -3.19
C TYR A 11 32.11 -13.39 -1.91
N HIS A 12 32.41 -14.65 -1.59
CA HIS A 12 33.23 -15.03 -0.43
C HIS A 12 34.00 -16.35 -0.63
N GLY A 13 34.81 -16.70 0.37
CA GLY A 13 35.59 -17.94 0.45
C GLY A 13 36.98 -17.81 -0.19
N ALA A 14 37.85 -18.79 0.08
CA ALA A 14 39.30 -18.72 -0.22
C ALA A 14 39.70 -18.50 -1.69
N GLN A 15 38.76 -18.60 -2.64
CA GLN A 15 38.96 -18.34 -4.07
C GLN A 15 37.85 -17.44 -4.66
N CYS A 16 37.03 -16.82 -3.81
CA CYS A 16 35.96 -15.91 -4.19
C CYS A 16 34.94 -16.46 -5.21
N HIS A 17 34.80 -17.79 -5.31
CA HIS A 17 33.87 -18.45 -6.23
C HIS A 17 32.47 -18.69 -5.64
N ARG A 18 32.26 -18.44 -4.34
CA ARG A 18 30.97 -18.63 -3.68
C ARG A 18 30.22 -17.31 -3.70
N VAL A 19 29.00 -17.31 -4.22
CA VAL A 19 28.06 -16.17 -4.11
C VAL A 19 27.50 -16.15 -2.69
N CYS A 20 27.16 -14.98 -2.16
CA CYS A 20 26.48 -14.87 -0.87
C CYS A 20 25.18 -15.67 -0.80
N GLU A 21 24.86 -16.16 0.40
CA GLU A 21 23.56 -16.75 0.71
C GLU A 21 22.45 -15.70 0.59
N ARG A 22 21.20 -16.15 0.37
CA ARG A 22 20.07 -15.29 -0.04
C ARG A 22 19.69 -14.18 0.93
N ASP A 23 20.17 -14.29 2.17
CA ASP A 23 19.94 -13.43 3.32
C ASP A 23 21.21 -12.65 3.71
N ARG A 24 22.27 -12.68 2.89
CA ARG A 24 23.53 -11.96 3.14
C ARG A 24 24.05 -11.21 1.90
N TYR A 25 24.79 -10.14 2.12
CA TYR A 25 25.33 -9.30 1.05
C TYR A 25 26.66 -8.61 1.40
N GLY A 26 27.24 -7.94 0.41
CA GLY A 26 28.40 -7.07 0.55
C GLY A 26 29.74 -7.81 0.53
N GLN A 27 30.77 -7.14 1.06
CA GLN A 27 32.13 -7.66 1.17
C GLN A 27 32.16 -8.93 2.02
N ASP A 28 32.72 -10.03 1.50
CA ASP A 28 32.81 -11.34 2.16
C ASP A 28 31.47 -11.83 2.75
N CYS A 29 30.36 -11.33 2.17
CA CYS A 29 28.98 -11.59 2.57
C CYS A 29 28.65 -11.24 4.03
N ILE A 30 29.38 -10.32 4.67
CA ILE A 30 29.25 -10.11 6.14
C ILE A 30 27.98 -9.36 6.58
N GLN A 31 27.26 -8.71 5.68
CA GLN A 31 26.02 -7.97 5.99
C GLN A 31 24.79 -8.87 5.81
N GLU A 32 23.69 -8.60 6.53
CA GLU A 32 22.44 -9.36 6.46
C GLU A 32 21.35 -8.58 5.73
N CYS A 33 20.58 -9.24 4.86
CA CYS A 33 19.47 -8.65 4.10
C CYS A 33 18.32 -8.21 5.04
N ASP A 34 18.01 -6.91 5.08
CA ASP A 34 16.92 -6.37 5.90
C ASP A 34 15.57 -6.31 5.15
N CYS A 35 15.05 -7.47 4.73
CA CYS A 35 13.85 -7.57 3.90
C CYS A 35 12.66 -8.20 4.63
N ASP A 36 11.47 -7.62 4.45
CA ASP A 36 10.19 -8.17 4.91
C ASP A 36 9.99 -9.59 4.38
N ASN A 37 9.35 -10.42 5.22
CA ASN A 37 9.09 -11.84 4.95
C ASN A 37 10.31 -12.67 4.48
N ARG A 38 11.55 -12.24 4.79
CA ARG A 38 12.81 -12.87 4.34
C ARG A 38 12.91 -12.99 2.82
N THR A 39 12.38 -11.99 2.12
CA THR A 39 12.54 -11.82 0.67
C THR A 39 14.04 -11.76 0.32
N PRO A 40 14.51 -12.40 -0.76
CA PRO A 40 15.92 -12.33 -1.15
C PRO A 40 16.38 -10.89 -1.44
N CYS A 41 17.63 -10.59 -1.14
CA CYS A 41 18.26 -9.32 -1.54
C CYS A 41 19.42 -9.52 -2.52
N ASP A 42 19.77 -8.44 -3.20
CA ASP A 42 20.91 -8.37 -4.10
C ASP A 42 22.23 -8.54 -3.31
N SER A 43 23.02 -9.56 -3.67
CA SER A 43 24.22 -9.93 -2.91
C SER A 43 25.32 -8.86 -2.90
N VAL A 44 25.28 -7.90 -3.83
CA VAL A 44 26.27 -6.81 -3.91
C VAL A 44 25.84 -5.60 -3.07
N THR A 45 24.59 -5.18 -3.23
CA THR A 45 24.05 -3.89 -2.73
C THR A 45 23.16 -4.01 -1.49
N GLY A 46 22.61 -5.19 -1.22
CA GLY A 46 21.63 -5.41 -0.16
C GLY A 46 20.20 -5.00 -0.52
N LYS A 47 19.93 -4.54 -1.75
CA LYS A 47 18.58 -4.14 -2.16
C LYS A 47 17.65 -5.36 -2.21
N CYS A 48 16.54 -5.32 -1.50
CA CYS A 48 15.50 -6.36 -1.55
C CYS A 48 14.84 -6.46 -2.94
N PHE A 49 14.52 -7.69 -3.37
CA PHE A 49 13.78 -7.95 -4.62
C PHE A 49 12.29 -8.12 -4.33
N CYS A 50 11.51 -7.04 -4.29
CA CYS A 50 10.16 -7.09 -3.74
C CYS A 50 9.20 -8.00 -4.53
N PRO A 51 8.40 -8.83 -3.84
CA PRO A 51 7.39 -9.64 -4.51
C PRO A 51 6.29 -8.76 -5.11
N PRO A 52 5.52 -9.26 -6.09
CA PRO A 52 4.44 -8.49 -6.68
C PRO A 52 3.45 -7.96 -5.64
N GLY A 53 3.07 -6.69 -5.76
CA GLY A 53 2.20 -6.02 -4.80
C GLY A 53 2.91 -5.34 -3.62
N LYS A 54 4.25 -5.44 -3.54
CA LYS A 54 5.09 -4.81 -2.51
C LYS A 54 6.17 -3.89 -3.11
N THR A 55 6.59 -2.90 -2.34
CA THR A 55 7.65 -1.93 -2.66
C THR A 55 8.28 -1.36 -1.38
N GLY A 56 9.17 -0.38 -1.54
CA GLY A 56 9.96 0.19 -0.46
C GLY A 56 11.28 -0.57 -0.23
N PRO A 57 12.24 0.01 0.52
CA PRO A 57 13.58 -0.55 0.68
C PRO A 57 13.58 -1.95 1.33
N ARG A 58 12.57 -2.25 2.16
CA ARG A 58 12.39 -3.53 2.86
C ARG A 58 11.25 -4.37 2.30
N CYS A 59 10.54 -3.95 1.25
CA CYS A 59 9.35 -4.62 0.71
C CYS A 59 8.15 -4.75 1.69
N ASP A 60 8.13 -3.94 2.75
CA ASP A 60 7.05 -3.90 3.74
C ASP A 60 5.80 -3.15 3.24
N THR A 61 5.99 -2.21 2.32
CA THR A 61 4.96 -1.28 1.84
C THR A 61 4.16 -1.89 0.70
N ASP A 62 2.82 -1.88 0.80
CA ASP A 62 1.95 -2.30 -0.31
C ASP A 62 1.97 -1.31 -1.49
N CYS A 63 1.73 -1.79 -2.71
CA CYS A 63 1.50 -0.90 -3.86
C CYS A 63 0.34 0.07 -3.61
N ARG A 64 0.46 1.26 -4.19
CA ARG A 64 -0.65 2.19 -4.37
C ARG A 64 -1.73 1.57 -5.29
N ALA A 65 -2.95 2.08 -5.22
CA ALA A 65 -4.09 1.54 -5.99
C ALA A 65 -3.95 1.70 -7.52
N ASP A 66 -3.02 2.52 -7.99
CA ASP A 66 -2.69 2.79 -9.40
C ASP A 66 -1.46 2.01 -9.91
N ARG A 67 -0.88 1.12 -9.08
CA ARG A 67 0.36 0.39 -9.38
C ARG A 67 0.26 -1.10 -9.06
N TYR A 68 1.01 -1.92 -9.79
CA TYR A 68 1.11 -3.35 -9.55
C TYR A 68 2.51 -3.90 -9.88
N GLY A 69 2.69 -5.21 -9.67
CA GLY A 69 3.93 -5.91 -10.03
C GLY A 69 5.03 -5.80 -8.96
N PRO A 70 6.23 -6.35 -9.23
CA PRO A 70 7.38 -6.24 -8.33
C PRO A 70 7.85 -4.79 -8.24
N ASP A 71 8.33 -4.37 -7.06
CA ASP A 71 8.66 -2.97 -6.72
C ASP A 71 7.55 -1.93 -7.01
N CYS A 72 6.35 -2.37 -7.41
CA CYS A 72 5.24 -1.55 -7.91
C CYS A 72 5.60 -0.67 -9.14
N THR A 73 6.43 -1.19 -10.06
CA THR A 73 6.86 -0.47 -11.28
C THR A 73 5.75 -0.32 -12.32
N GLU A 74 4.83 -1.27 -12.39
CA GLU A 74 3.80 -1.30 -13.43
C GLU A 74 2.61 -0.42 -13.04
N THR A 75 1.95 0.19 -14.04
CA THR A 75 0.82 1.10 -13.84
C THR A 75 -0.47 0.43 -14.27
N CYS A 76 -1.53 0.58 -13.47
CA CYS A 76 -2.83 -0.02 -13.78
C CYS A 76 -3.58 0.76 -14.86
N GLU A 77 -4.00 0.07 -15.93
CA GLU A 77 -4.67 0.63 -17.10
C GLU A 77 -6.21 0.48 -17.05
N CYS A 78 -6.75 0.23 -15.86
CA CYS A 78 -8.18 -0.03 -15.66
C CYS A 78 -9.02 1.24 -15.85
N GLU A 79 -10.03 1.17 -16.72
CA GLU A 79 -10.95 2.26 -17.00
C GLU A 79 -12.13 2.31 -16.02
N ASN A 80 -12.97 3.34 -16.17
CA ASN A 80 -14.26 3.50 -15.47
C ASN A 80 -14.18 3.42 -13.93
N GLY A 81 -13.03 3.76 -13.36
CA GLY A 81 -12.77 3.73 -11.92
C GLY A 81 -12.59 2.32 -11.34
N ALA A 82 -12.39 1.30 -12.17
CA ALA A 82 -12.16 -0.06 -11.71
C ALA A 82 -10.80 -0.17 -11.00
N PRO A 83 -10.74 -0.71 -9.77
CA PRO A 83 -9.46 -0.97 -9.10
C PRO A 83 -8.74 -2.17 -9.73
N CYS A 84 -7.41 -2.15 -9.73
CA CYS A 84 -6.58 -3.29 -10.10
C CYS A 84 -6.15 -4.11 -8.88
N ASP A 85 -5.93 -5.41 -9.10
CA ASP A 85 -5.19 -6.23 -8.14
C ASP A 85 -3.68 -5.87 -8.18
N ARG A 86 -3.14 -5.45 -7.03
CA ARG A 86 -1.74 -5.00 -6.88
C ARG A 86 -0.68 -6.05 -7.24
N ARG A 87 -1.03 -7.34 -7.24
CA ARG A 87 -0.10 -8.43 -7.59
C ARG A 87 -0.05 -8.68 -9.09
N SER A 88 -1.20 -8.67 -9.76
CA SER A 88 -1.35 -9.13 -11.15
C SER A 88 -1.72 -8.05 -12.16
N GLY A 89 -2.09 -6.86 -11.71
CA GLY A 89 -2.61 -5.76 -12.55
C GLY A 89 -4.04 -5.97 -13.03
N ARG A 90 -4.65 -7.14 -12.78
CA ARG A 90 -5.99 -7.46 -13.29
C ARG A 90 -7.05 -6.54 -12.71
N CYS A 91 -7.85 -5.94 -13.59
CA CYS A 91 -8.94 -5.07 -13.22
C CYS A 91 -10.12 -5.83 -12.57
N LEU A 92 -10.73 -5.22 -11.56
CA LEU A 92 -11.94 -5.71 -10.89
C LEU A 92 -13.11 -4.85 -11.35
N CYS A 93 -13.79 -5.26 -12.41
CA CYS A 93 -14.79 -4.42 -13.06
C CYS A 93 -16.01 -4.16 -12.16
N PRO A 94 -16.44 -2.89 -12.00
CA PRO A 94 -17.70 -2.58 -11.36
C PRO A 94 -18.88 -3.09 -12.21
N HIS A 95 -20.06 -3.21 -11.59
CA HIS A 95 -21.26 -3.70 -12.28
C HIS A 95 -21.53 -2.94 -13.58
N SER A 96 -21.99 -3.69 -14.59
CA SER A 96 -22.23 -3.24 -15.97
C SER A 96 -20.99 -2.95 -16.83
N TRP A 97 -19.77 -3.16 -16.32
CA TRP A 97 -18.53 -3.08 -17.11
C TRP A 97 -17.85 -4.44 -17.28
N ILE A 98 -17.29 -4.68 -18.46
CA ILE A 98 -16.60 -5.91 -18.87
C ILE A 98 -15.36 -5.58 -19.72
N GLY A 99 -14.61 -6.63 -20.11
CA GLY A 99 -13.32 -6.51 -20.80
C GLY A 99 -12.14 -6.60 -19.85
N LEU A 100 -10.92 -6.68 -20.41
CA LEU A 100 -9.69 -6.80 -19.61
C LEU A 100 -9.39 -5.53 -18.81
N LEU A 101 -9.78 -4.37 -19.33
CA LEU A 101 -9.57 -3.05 -18.71
C LEU A 101 -10.89 -2.43 -18.22
N CYS A 102 -11.99 -3.19 -18.20
CA CYS A 102 -13.33 -2.71 -17.85
C CYS A 102 -13.85 -1.58 -18.74
N GLN A 103 -13.45 -1.57 -20.01
CA GLN A 103 -13.73 -0.52 -20.98
C GLN A 103 -15.08 -0.63 -21.69
N GLU A 104 -15.71 -1.81 -21.70
CA GLU A 104 -16.96 -2.07 -22.41
C GLU A 104 -18.13 -2.17 -21.43
N GLY A 105 -19.19 -1.38 -21.64
CA GLY A 105 -20.34 -1.32 -20.73
C GLY A 105 -21.22 -0.07 -20.93
N GLU A 106 -22.35 -0.02 -20.23
CA GLU A 106 -23.05 1.24 -19.96
C GLU A 106 -22.84 1.61 -18.48
N PRO A 107 -22.55 2.89 -18.14
CA PRO A 107 -22.59 3.33 -16.76
C PRO A 107 -23.99 3.05 -16.18
N PRO A 108 -24.11 2.63 -14.91
CA PRO A 108 -25.42 2.39 -14.32
C PRO A 108 -26.29 3.64 -14.49
N ARG A 109 -27.51 3.45 -14.99
CA ARG A 109 -28.50 4.54 -15.06
C ARG A 109 -28.98 4.86 -13.66
N TYR A 110 -28.14 5.56 -12.91
CA TYR A 110 -28.51 6.31 -11.74
C TYR A 110 -29.54 7.34 -12.20
N ALA A 111 -30.81 6.95 -12.10
CA ALA A 111 -31.93 7.86 -12.19
C ALA A 111 -31.82 8.80 -10.99
N HIS A 112 -30.98 9.83 -11.12
CA HIS A 112 -31.07 11.02 -10.30
C HIS A 112 -32.51 11.47 -10.42
N GLY A 113 -33.27 11.33 -9.34
CA GLY A 113 -34.66 11.72 -9.28
C GLY A 113 -34.76 13.18 -9.67
N SER A 114 -35.17 13.43 -10.90
CA SER A 114 -35.38 14.77 -11.42
C SER A 114 -36.70 15.28 -10.84
N SER A 115 -36.68 15.58 -9.54
CA SER A 115 -37.74 16.30 -8.86
C SER A 115 -37.70 17.75 -9.34
N ARG A 116 -38.16 17.97 -10.58
CA ARG A 116 -38.84 19.19 -10.99
C ARG A 116 -40.12 19.30 -10.17
N GLY A 117 -39.95 19.72 -8.92
CA GLY A 117 -41.01 20.06 -7.98
C GLY A 117 -40.91 21.54 -7.68
N ASP A 118 -41.54 22.36 -8.52
CA ASP A 118 -41.91 23.71 -8.13
C ASP A 118 -42.90 23.61 -6.96
N LEU A 119 -42.47 23.95 -5.73
CA LEU A 119 -43.28 24.80 -4.84
C LEU A 119 -42.48 25.38 -3.66
N GLN A 120 -42.73 26.67 -3.41
CA GLN A 120 -42.45 27.44 -2.19
C GLN A 120 -41.00 27.80 -1.83
N HIS A 121 -40.71 29.09 -2.07
CA HIS A 121 -39.95 29.94 -1.16
C HIS A 121 -40.22 29.61 0.31
N ILE A 122 -39.18 29.20 1.04
CA ILE A 122 -39.09 29.40 2.48
C ILE A 122 -38.00 30.44 2.71
N THR A 123 -38.37 31.57 3.30
CA THR A 123 -37.46 32.68 3.61
C THR A 123 -36.38 32.23 4.60
N PRO A 124 -35.09 32.51 4.36
CA PRO A 124 -34.05 32.21 5.34
C PRO A 124 -34.15 33.13 6.55
N ALA A 125 -34.33 32.55 7.74
CA ALA A 125 -34.17 33.27 9.00
C ALA A 125 -32.67 33.62 9.21
N PRO A 126 -32.34 34.82 9.72
CA PRO A 126 -30.95 35.23 9.87
C PRO A 126 -30.25 34.54 11.04
N SER A 127 -29.30 33.66 10.68
CA SER A 127 -28.03 33.37 11.36
C SER A 127 -27.91 33.66 12.87
N SER A 128 -28.03 32.62 13.70
CA SER A 128 -27.47 32.62 15.06
C SER A 128 -26.06 32.04 15.02
N ARG A 129 -25.06 32.84 15.41
CA ARG A 129 -23.65 32.44 15.46
C ARG A 129 -23.41 31.43 16.58
N ARG A 130 -22.78 30.29 16.26
CA ARG A 130 -22.07 29.49 17.27
C ARG A 130 -20.68 30.07 17.49
N THR A 131 -20.51 30.86 18.54
CA THR A 131 -19.18 31.10 19.12
C THR A 131 -18.76 29.92 19.97
N LYS A 132 -17.49 29.53 19.83
CA LYS A 132 -16.86 28.41 20.53
C LYS A 132 -16.21 28.91 21.83
N THR A 133 -16.70 28.43 22.96
CA THR A 133 -16.14 28.49 24.32
C THR A 133 -16.99 27.54 25.19
N ASP A 134 -16.51 26.82 26.21
CA ASP A 134 -15.17 26.32 26.55
C ASP A 134 -15.38 25.00 27.33
N GLU A 135 -14.35 24.18 27.48
CA GLU A 135 -14.35 23.14 28.52
C GLU A 135 -14.25 23.80 29.91
N PRO A 136 -14.87 23.23 30.95
CA PRO A 136 -14.06 22.32 31.78
C PRO A 136 -14.80 21.12 32.43
N VAL A 137 -14.09 20.00 32.48
CA VAL A 137 -13.95 19.07 33.63
C VAL A 137 -14.58 19.53 34.96
N PHE A 138 -15.39 18.66 35.59
CA PHE A 138 -15.18 18.25 37.00
C PHE A 138 -15.76 16.85 37.29
N THR A 139 -15.36 16.27 38.43
CA THR A 139 -15.33 14.84 38.79
C THR A 139 -16.55 14.31 39.58
N GLU A 140 -16.45 13.04 40.01
CA GLU A 140 -17.30 12.24 40.93
C GLU A 140 -18.58 11.60 40.34
N GLU A 141 -19.00 10.35 40.66
CA GLU A 141 -18.34 9.27 41.45
C GLU A 141 -18.87 7.84 41.09
N ALA A 142 -18.31 6.82 41.76
CA ALA A 142 -18.61 5.38 41.81
C ALA A 142 -20.09 4.91 41.87
N GLU A 143 -20.34 3.66 41.45
CA GLU A 143 -20.67 2.59 42.42
C GLU A 143 -20.61 1.13 41.87
N VAL A 144 -20.53 0.18 42.80
CA VAL A 144 -20.20 -1.25 42.60
C VAL A 144 -21.43 -2.15 42.39
N LYS A 145 -21.37 -3.07 41.39
CA LYS A 145 -21.91 -4.46 41.41
C LYS A 145 -21.62 -5.18 40.07
N GLY A 146 -21.29 -6.47 39.99
CA GLY A 146 -21.12 -7.48 41.04
C GLY A 146 -22.15 -8.61 41.00
N ARG A 147 -21.96 -9.60 40.10
CA ARG A 147 -22.35 -11.04 40.14
C ARG A 147 -21.87 -11.68 38.83
N VAL A 148 -20.98 -12.68 38.85
CA VAL A 148 -21.23 -14.11 39.20
C VAL A 148 -22.18 -14.74 38.20
#